data_AF-U5BYX4-F1
#
_entry.id   AF-U5BYX4-F1
#
_cell.length_a   1.000
_cell.length_b   1.000
_cell.length_c   1.000
_cell.angle_alpha   90.00
_cell.angle_beta   90.00
_cell.angle_gamma   90.00
#
_symmetry.space_group_name_H-M   'P 1'
#
loop_
_entity.id
_entity.type
_entity.pdbx_description
1 polymer ?
#
loop_
_entity_poly.entity_id
_entity_poly.type
_entity_poly.pdbx_seq_one_letter_code
_entity_poly.pdbx_strand_id
1 'polypeptide(L)'
;MKTAAMILIAVTAITAVCFEGFAQAPPGIPEINQGKNMMAQNFRALSSAVLVLGAIFGLFGGLRIYNNWQLGRRNIDQEVAGWFGACIFLSILGIFLSVLFNVPAH
;
A
#
# COMPACT_ATOMS: atom_id res chain seq x y z
N MET A 1 44.14 51.57 -1.71
CA MET A 1 43.74 50.67 -0.60
C MET A 1 42.23 50.50 -0.48
N LYS A 2 41.42 51.57 -0.49
CA LYS A 2 39.95 51.49 -0.34
C LYS A 2 39.23 50.74 -1.48
N THR A 3 39.68 50.90 -2.71
CA THR A 3 39.11 50.24 -3.91
C THR A 3 39.38 48.74 -3.93
N ALA A 4 40.60 48.32 -3.57
CA ALA A 4 40.98 46.91 -3.48
C ALA A 4 40.19 46.18 -2.38
N ALA A 5 39.98 46.81 -1.22
CA ALA A 5 39.15 46.25 -0.16
C ALA A 5 37.68 46.09 -0.57
N MET A 6 37.14 47.04 -1.32
CA MET A 6 35.75 46.99 -1.82
C MET A 6 35.56 45.87 -2.85
N ILE A 7 36.54 45.64 -3.72
CA ILE A 7 36.54 44.53 -4.68
C ILE A 7 36.64 43.19 -3.95
N LEU A 8 37.50 43.07 -2.94
CA LEU A 8 37.65 41.84 -2.16
C LEU A 8 36.35 41.46 -1.44
N ILE A 9 35.68 42.43 -0.83
CA ILE A 9 34.39 42.23 -0.13
C ILE A 9 33.30 41.81 -1.14
N ALA A 10 33.25 42.43 -2.32
CA ALA A 10 32.29 42.06 -3.36
C ALA A 10 32.51 40.62 -3.86
N VAL A 11 33.76 40.20 -4.07
CA VAL A 11 34.09 38.83 -4.49
C VAL A 11 33.71 37.81 -3.40
N THR A 12 33.96 38.13 -2.14
CA THR A 12 33.63 37.24 -1.00
C THR A 12 32.11 37.14 -0.78
N ALA A 13 31.36 38.20 -1.07
CA ALA A 13 29.90 38.19 -1.01
C ALA A 13 29.29 37.36 -2.15
N ILE A 14 29.86 37.41 -3.36
CA ILE A 14 29.38 36.62 -4.50
C ILE A 14 29.63 35.12 -4.28
N THR A 15 30.77 34.73 -3.71
CA THR A 15 31.05 33.31 -3.42
C THR A 15 30.19 32.74 -2.29
N ALA A 16 29.73 33.56 -1.35
CA ALA A 16 28.83 33.13 -0.28
C ALA A 16 27.40 32.81 -0.77
N VAL A 17 26.91 33.49 -1.81
CA VAL A 17 25.58 33.25 -2.39
C VAL A 17 25.55 31.97 -3.25
N CYS A 18 26.70 31.50 -3.73
CA CYS A 18 26.81 30.27 -4.52
C CYS A 18 26.93 28.98 -3.69
N PHE A 19 27.01 29.08 -2.36
CA PHE A 19 27.07 27.91 -1.48
C PHE A 19 25.66 27.42 -1.15
N GLU A 20 25.01 26.76 -2.13
CA GLU A 20 23.91 25.87 -1.82
C GLU A 20 24.51 24.68 -1.04
N GLY A 21 24.32 24.70 0.28
CA GLY A 21 24.75 23.60 1.14
C GLY A 21 24.02 22.33 0.72
N PHE A 22 24.68 21.48 -0.07
CA PHE A 22 24.23 20.12 -0.31
C PHE A 22 24.29 19.36 1.03
N ALA A 23 23.22 19.42 1.80
CA ALA A 23 22.93 18.41 2.81
C ALA A 23 22.67 17.11 2.03
N GLN A 24 23.75 16.40 1.70
CA GLN A 24 23.63 15.09 1.06
C GLN A 24 22.93 14.18 2.06
N ALA A 25 21.64 13.92 1.81
CA ALA A 25 20.91 12.89 2.52
C ALA A 25 21.76 11.60 2.49
N PRO A 26 21.83 10.83 3.59
CA PRO A 26 22.67 9.64 3.63
C PRO A 26 22.44 8.77 2.39
N PRO A 27 23.49 8.37 1.67
CA PRO A 27 23.35 7.55 0.46
C PRO A 27 22.56 6.29 0.81
N GLY A 28 21.48 5.99 0.08
CA GLY A 28 20.59 4.85 0.32
C GLY A 28 19.21 5.20 0.90
N ILE A 29 19.03 6.32 1.62
CA ILE A 29 17.70 6.72 2.13
C ILE A 29 16.72 7.07 1.00
N PRO A 30 17.11 7.81 -0.05
CA PRO A 30 16.24 8.08 -1.20
C PRO A 30 15.80 6.80 -1.90
N GLU A 31 16.72 5.85 -2.11
CA GLU A 31 16.49 4.58 -2.80
C GLU A 31 15.58 3.66 -1.97
N ILE A 32 15.78 3.59 -0.64
CA ILE A 32 14.90 2.85 0.28
C ILE A 32 13.49 3.43 0.29
N ASN A 33 13.35 4.76 0.30
CA ASN A 33 12.05 5.41 0.24
C ASN A 33 11.35 5.17 -1.11
N GLN A 34 12.09 5.20 -2.21
CA GLN A 34 11.57 4.87 -3.54
C GLN A 34 11.13 3.39 -3.61
N GLY A 35 11.94 2.46 -3.09
CA GLY A 35 11.59 1.05 -2.99
C GLY A 35 10.35 0.80 -2.14
N LYS A 36 10.22 1.48 -0.99
CA LYS A 36 9.01 1.43 -0.14
C LYS A 36 7.77 1.90 -0.88
N ASN A 37 7.87 2.98 -1.65
CA ASN A 37 6.74 3.51 -2.43
C ASN A 37 6.31 2.55 -3.54
N MET A 38 7.26 1.92 -4.23
CA MET A 38 6.96 0.91 -5.26
C MET A 38 6.31 -0.33 -4.64
N MET A 39 6.83 -0.83 -3.51
CA MET A 39 6.24 -1.95 -2.80
C MET A 39 4.82 -1.63 -2.31
N ALA A 40 4.61 -0.44 -1.75
CA ALA A 40 3.29 0.00 -1.31
C ALA A 40 2.28 0.12 -2.47
N GLN A 41 2.70 0.64 -3.63
CA GLN A 41 1.84 0.68 -4.83
C GLN A 41 1.49 -0.72 -5.34
N ASN A 42 2.47 -1.61 -5.43
CA ASN A 42 2.25 -3.00 -5.86
C ASN A 42 1.31 -3.72 -4.89
N PHE A 43 1.47 -3.52 -3.59
CA PHE A 43 0.62 -4.15 -2.59
C PHE A 43 -0.82 -3.61 -2.64
N ARG A 44 -1.01 -2.31 -2.90
CA ARG A 44 -2.35 -1.73 -3.11
C ARG A 44 -3.03 -2.31 -4.35
N ALA A 45 -2.31 -2.43 -5.46
CA ALA A 45 -2.84 -3.02 -6.69
C ALA A 45 -3.18 -4.51 -6.52
N LEU A 46 -2.34 -5.26 -5.80
CA LEU A 46 -2.60 -6.66 -5.50
C LEU A 46 -3.80 -6.82 -4.56
N SER A 47 -3.89 -5.98 -3.53
CA SER A 47 -5.00 -6.01 -2.56
C SER A 47 -6.35 -5.77 -3.24
N SER A 48 -6.46 -4.80 -4.15
CA SER A 48 -7.71 -4.56 -4.88
C SER A 48 -8.07 -5.73 -5.80
N ALA A 49 -7.09 -6.32 -6.49
CA ALA A 49 -7.31 -7.49 -7.33
C ALA A 49 -7.82 -8.70 -6.52
N VAL A 50 -7.21 -8.98 -5.36
CA VAL A 50 -7.63 -10.08 -4.47
C VAL A 50 -9.04 -9.86 -3.93
N LEU A 51 -9.43 -8.62 -3.60
CA LEU A 51 -10.79 -8.33 -3.13
C LEU A 51 -11.84 -8.55 -4.21
N VAL A 52 -11.56 -8.14 -5.45
CA VAL A 52 -12.45 -8.41 -6.58
C VAL A 52 -12.59 -9.92 -6.80
N LEU A 53 -11.49 -10.67 -6.78
CA LEU A 53 -11.53 -12.13 -6.89
C LEU A 53 -12.27 -12.78 -5.71
N GLY A 54 -12.06 -12.30 -4.49
CA GLY A 54 -12.74 -12.76 -3.29
C GLY A 54 -14.26 -12.57 -3.38
N ALA A 55 -14.72 -11.42 -3.89
CA ALA A 55 -16.13 -11.16 -4.14
C ALA A 55 -16.72 -12.12 -5.18
N ILE A 56 -15.98 -12.38 -6.27
CA ILE A 56 -16.38 -13.32 -7.31
C ILE A 56 -16.52 -14.73 -6.73
N PHE A 57 -15.48 -15.26 -6.08
CA PHE A 57 -15.50 -16.61 -5.50
C PHE A 57 -16.55 -16.75 -4.38
N GLY A 58 -16.78 -15.70 -3.58
CA GLY A 58 -17.83 -15.66 -2.57
C GLY A 58 -19.22 -15.80 -3.19
N LEU A 59 -19.50 -15.09 -4.29
CA LEU A 59 -20.76 -15.19 -5.02
C LEU A 59 -20.94 -16.58 -5.66
N PHE A 60 -19.90 -17.12 -6.30
CA PHE A 60 -19.94 -18.47 -6.87
C PHE A 60 -20.20 -19.55 -5.80
N GLY A 61 -19.59 -19.42 -4.63
CA GLY A 61 -19.84 -20.32 -3.49
C GLY A 61 -21.30 -20.26 -3.02
N GLY A 62 -21.87 -19.06 -2.90
CA GLY A 62 -23.28 -18.87 -2.54
C GLY A 62 -24.24 -19.46 -3.58
N LEU A 63 -23.93 -19.27 -4.87
CA LEU A 63 -24.74 -19.83 -5.97
C LEU A 63 -24.76 -21.35 -5.95
N ARG A 64 -23.62 -22.00 -5.68
CA ARG A 64 -23.53 -23.46 -5.52
C ARG A 64 -24.42 -23.94 -4.37
N ILE A 65 -24.37 -23.27 -3.23
CA ILE A 65 -25.16 -23.64 -2.04
C ILE A 65 -26.65 -23.47 -2.30
N TYR A 66 -27.04 -22.37 -2.95
CA TYR A 66 -28.42 -22.15 -3.37
C TYR A 66 -28.91 -23.28 -4.29
N ASN A 67 -28.11 -23.66 -5.30
CA ASN A 67 -28.45 -24.77 -6.18
C ASN A 67 -28.60 -26.09 -5.41
N ASN A 68 -27.69 -26.39 -4.48
CA ASN A 68 -27.77 -27.57 -3.63
C ASN A 68 -29.02 -27.58 -2.75
N TRP A 69 -29.43 -26.41 -2.27
CA TRP A 69 -30.65 -26.25 -1.48
C TRP A 69 -31.91 -26.52 -2.31
N GLN A 70 -31.99 -25.99 -3.53
CA GLN A 70 -33.09 -26.26 -4.46
C GLN A 70 -33.18 -27.74 -4.86
N LEU A 71 -32.04 -28.44 -4.88
CA LEU A 71 -31.97 -29.88 -5.17
C LEU A 71 -32.32 -30.77 -3.97
N GLY A 72 -32.63 -30.21 -2.80
CA GLY A 72 -32.99 -30.98 -1.61
C GLY A 72 -31.85 -31.85 -1.07
N ARG A 73 -30.59 -31.48 -1.30
CA ARG A 73 -29.44 -32.23 -0.76
C ARG A 73 -29.45 -32.20 0.76
N ARG A 74 -28.99 -33.28 1.40
CA ARG A 74 -28.78 -33.29 2.85
C ARG A 74 -27.57 -32.44 3.22
N ASN A 75 -27.56 -31.89 4.44
CA ASN A 75 -26.44 -31.15 5.04
C ASN A 75 -26.18 -29.74 4.48
N ILE A 76 -27.20 -29.07 3.91
CA ILE A 76 -27.09 -27.66 3.46
C ILE A 76 -26.69 -26.73 4.60
N ASP A 77 -27.20 -26.95 5.81
CA ASP A 77 -26.90 -26.12 6.98
C ASP A 77 -25.39 -26.04 7.27
N GLN A 78 -24.68 -27.15 7.06
CA GLN A 78 -23.22 -27.21 7.22
C GLN A 78 -22.48 -26.50 6.08
N GLU A 79 -22.97 -26.63 4.84
CA GLU A 79 -22.39 -25.91 3.68
C GLU A 79 -22.57 -24.39 3.81
N VAL A 80 -23.76 -23.93 4.23
CA VAL A 80 -24.07 -22.52 4.47
C VAL A 80 -23.19 -21.96 5.59
N ALA A 81 -23.09 -22.68 6.72
CA ALA A 81 -22.24 -22.25 7.84
C ALA A 81 -20.76 -22.16 7.44
N GLY A 82 -20.26 -23.12 6.66
CA GLY A 82 -18.88 -23.10 6.15
C GLY A 82 -18.61 -21.94 5.20
N TRP A 83 -19.52 -21.66 4.27
CA TRP A 83 -19.40 -20.52 3.35
C TRP A 83 -19.49 -19.18 4.08
N PHE A 84 -20.44 -19.02 5.00
CA PHE A 84 -20.58 -17.80 5.78
C PHE A 84 -19.34 -17.55 6.66
N GLY A 85 -18.83 -18.60 7.30
CA GLY A 85 -17.58 -18.55 8.07
C GLY A 85 -16.38 -18.12 7.20
N ALA A 86 -16.29 -18.62 5.97
CA ALA A 86 -15.25 -18.21 5.02
C ALA A 86 -15.37 -16.72 4.65
N CYS A 87 -16.57 -16.21 4.42
CA CYS A 87 -16.81 -14.79 4.13
C CYS A 87 -16.38 -13.88 5.30
N ILE A 88 -16.69 -14.27 6.54
CA ILE A 88 -16.26 -13.53 7.75
C ILE A 88 -14.74 -13.58 7.88
N PHE A 89 -14.14 -14.76 7.72
CA PHE A 89 -12.69 -14.93 7.80
C PHE A 89 -11.96 -14.02 6.80
N LEU A 90 -12.42 -13.98 5.55
CA LEU A 90 -11.84 -13.11 4.52
C LEU A 90 -12.00 -11.62 4.85
N SER A 91 -13.14 -11.22 5.41
CA SER A 91 -13.37 -9.83 5.82
C SER A 91 -12.41 -9.39 6.94
N ILE A 92 -12.20 -10.25 7.94
CA ILE A 92 -11.26 -9.99 9.04
C ILE A 92 -9.82 -10.02 8.54
N LEU A 93 -9.49 -10.96 7.64
CA LEU A 93 -8.17 -11.08 7.05
C LEU A 93 -7.77 -9.80 6.28
N GLY A 94 -8.72 -9.17 5.59
CA GLY A 94 -8.51 -7.86 4.95
C GLY A 94 -8.05 -6.80 5.94
N ILE A 95 -8.74 -6.67 7.08
CA ILE A 95 -8.38 -5.72 8.14
C ILE A 95 -7.00 -6.06 8.75
N PHE A 96 -6.74 -7.35 9.02
CA PHE A 96 -5.47 -7.80 9.57
C PHE A 96 -4.29 -7.45 8.66
N LEU A 97 -4.42 -7.68 7.34
CA LEU A 97 -3.39 -7.35 6.36
C LEU A 97 -3.21 -5.83 6.22
N SER A 98 -4.30 -5.06 6.23
CA SER A 98 -4.24 -3.59 6.22
C SER A 98 -3.46 -3.02 7.41
N VAL A 99 -3.68 -3.57 8.61
CA VAL A 99 -2.94 -3.17 9.82
C VAL A 99 -1.48 -3.60 9.74
N LEU A 100 -1.20 -4.83 9.30
CA LEU A 100 0.16 -5.37 9.25
C LEU A 100 1.06 -4.58 8.28
N PHE A 101 0.52 -4.20 7.12
CA PHE A 101 1.28 -3.50 6.08
C PHE A 101 1.11 -1.98 6.09
N ASN A 102 0.41 -1.43 7.09
CA ASN A 102 0.09 0.00 7.18
C ASN A 102 -0.53 0.55 5.87
N VAL A 103 -1.38 -0.26 5.24
CA VAL A 103 -2.14 0.10 4.05
C VAL A 103 -3.56 0.40 4.51
N PRO A 104 -4.12 1.59 4.21
CA PRO A 104 -5.48 1.92 4.62
C PRO A 104 -6.46 0.89 4.06
N ALA A 105 -7.22 0.26 4.96
CA ALA A 105 -8.42 -0.47 4.59
C ALA A 105 -9.41 0.58 4.06
N HIS A 106 -9.85 0.40 2.82
CA HIS A 106 -10.90 1.22 2.21
C HIS A 106 -12.27 0.76 2.71
#